data_AF-A0A9E2BHQ5-F1
#
_entry.id   AF-A0A9E2BHQ5-F1
#
_cell.length_a   1.000
_cell.length_b   1.000
_cell.length_c   1.000
_cell.angle_alpha   90.00
_cell.angle_beta   90.00
_cell.angle_gamma   90.00
#
_symmetry.space_group_name_H-M   'P 1'
#
loop_
_entity.id
_entity.type
_entity.pdbx_description
1 polymer ?
#
loop_
_entity_poly.entity_id
_entity_poly.type
_entity_poly.pdbx_seq_one_letter_code
_entity_poly.pdbx_strand_id
1 'polypeptide(L)'
;MTLSGIKDLNYLKRRDILSKVFNLLLDNRKPFFNFLSSKWETKEFLFSMFNTLHPLLEGRRDLAKSFLKRLSKKRLISFIKTYASLNEDSRQILNTFIRNYSRYGRSWRIRLSSPESLKSFIKTYNLSETRSTLAYYAWDKERERKRFISLLDIL
;
A
#
# COMPACT_ATOMS: atom_id res chain seq x y z
N MET A 1 6.13 20.27 14.67
CA MET A 1 5.98 21.24 13.56
C MET A 1 4.52 21.61 13.48
N THR A 2 4.20 22.81 13.93
CA THR A 2 2.87 23.42 13.97
C THR A 2 2.42 23.76 12.55
N LEU A 3 1.23 23.31 12.15
CA LEU A 3 0.62 23.58 10.84
C LEU A 3 0.07 25.03 10.82
N SER A 4 0.96 26.00 10.62
CA SER A 4 0.61 27.43 10.48
C SER A 4 0.19 27.76 9.04
N GLY A 5 -0.96 27.26 8.60
CA GLY A 5 -1.34 27.37 7.18
C GLY A 5 -2.84 27.36 6.88
N ILE A 6 -3.71 27.83 7.77
CA ILE A 6 -5.09 28.15 7.35
C ILE A 6 -5.04 29.49 6.61
N LYS A 7 -4.60 29.47 5.34
CA LYS A 7 -4.69 30.62 4.43
C LYS A 7 -5.82 30.40 3.42
N ASP A 8 -6.92 31.03 3.78
CA ASP A 8 -8.01 31.57 2.97
C ASP A 8 -8.62 30.70 1.84
N LEU A 9 -9.52 29.80 2.22
CA LEU A 9 -10.40 29.03 1.31
C LEU A 9 -11.45 29.93 0.59
N ASN A 10 -11.49 31.24 0.81
CA ASN A 10 -12.48 32.14 0.21
C ASN A 10 -12.40 32.18 -1.32
N TYR A 11 -11.24 31.89 -1.92
CA TYR A 11 -11.11 31.75 -3.38
C TYR A 11 -12.03 30.65 -3.92
N LEU A 12 -12.03 29.46 -3.28
CA LEU A 12 -12.80 28.29 -3.73
C LEU A 12 -14.31 28.42 -3.49
N LYS A 13 -14.72 29.32 -2.58
CA LYS A 13 -16.12 29.64 -2.30
C LYS A 13 -16.76 30.54 -3.36
N ARG A 14 -15.97 31.13 -4.27
CA ARG A 14 -16.52 31.91 -5.38
C ARG A 14 -17.39 30.98 -6.25
N ARG A 15 -18.64 31.39 -6.46
CA ARG A 15 -19.59 30.69 -7.34
C ARG A 15 -18.88 30.43 -8.68
N ASP A 16 -19.10 29.22 -9.23
CA ASP A 16 -18.55 28.69 -10.48
C ASP A 16 -17.18 28.02 -10.43
N ILE A 17 -16.34 28.24 -9.42
CA ILE A 17 -15.01 27.58 -9.37
C ILE A 17 -15.15 26.08 -9.12
N LEU A 18 -16.01 25.67 -8.17
CA LEU A 18 -16.27 24.25 -7.90
C LEU A 18 -16.90 23.53 -9.11
N SER A 19 -17.88 24.18 -9.76
CA SER A 19 -18.51 23.65 -10.97
C SER A 19 -17.50 23.51 -12.11
N LYS A 20 -16.60 24.49 -12.27
CA LYS A 20 -15.51 24.44 -13.25
C LYS A 20 -14.54 23.31 -12.97
N VAL A 21 -14.17 23.08 -11.71
CA VAL A 21 -13.32 21.95 -11.30
C VAL A 21 -13.99 20.62 -11.62
N PHE A 22 -15.28 20.47 -11.31
CA PHE A 22 -16.05 19.25 -11.60
C PHE A 22 -16.16 18.97 -13.10
N ASN A 23 -16.46 19.98 -13.91
CA ASN A 23 -16.56 19.82 -15.36
C ASN A 23 -15.20 19.48 -15.99
N LEU A 24 -14.12 20.12 -15.52
CA LEU A 24 -12.76 19.80 -15.98
C LEU A 24 -12.32 18.37 -15.60
N LEU A 25 -12.78 17.85 -14.46
CA LEU A 25 -12.54 16.45 -14.05
C LEU A 25 -13.23 15.45 -14.97
N LEU A 26 -14.45 15.76 -15.42
CA LEU A 26 -15.27 14.87 -16.26
C LEU A 26 -14.85 14.92 -17.73
N ASP A 27 -14.48 16.10 -18.24
CA ASP A 27 -14.36 16.33 -19.68
C ASP A 27 -12.95 16.10 -20.25
N ASN A 28 -11.85 16.34 -19.51
CA ASN A 28 -10.49 16.10 -20.04
C ASN A 28 -9.33 16.24 -19.03
N ARG A 29 -8.37 15.30 -19.05
CA ARG A 29 -7.23 15.26 -18.10
C ARG A 29 -6.24 16.44 -18.27
N LYS A 30 -5.90 16.84 -19.49
CA LYS A 30 -4.86 17.86 -19.77
C LYS A 30 -5.23 19.28 -19.25
N PRO A 31 -6.40 19.83 -19.60
CA PRO A 31 -6.85 21.13 -19.09
C PRO A 31 -7.03 21.14 -17.57
N PHE A 32 -7.49 20.01 -17.00
CA PHE A 32 -7.54 19.80 -15.57
C PHE A 32 -6.15 19.98 -14.94
N PHE A 33 -5.13 19.23 -15.38
CA PHE A 33 -3.76 19.35 -14.86
C PHE A 33 -3.12 20.73 -15.06
N ASN A 34 -3.45 21.44 -16.13
CA ASN A 34 -2.99 22.82 -16.34
C ASN A 34 -3.64 23.80 -15.33
N PHE A 35 -4.94 23.64 -15.08
CA PHE A 35 -5.63 24.39 -14.03
C PHE A 35 -5.05 24.07 -12.64
N LEU A 36 -4.70 22.81 -12.37
CA LEU A 36 -4.08 22.39 -11.10
C LEU A 36 -2.70 23.01 -10.89
N SER A 37 -1.91 23.10 -11.96
CA SER A 37 -0.54 23.59 -11.90
C SER A 37 -0.45 25.08 -11.57
N SER A 38 -1.53 25.83 -11.83
CA SER A 38 -1.56 27.30 -11.82
C SER A 38 -1.54 27.96 -10.44
N LYS A 39 -2.12 27.33 -9.41
CA LYS A 39 -2.25 27.91 -8.06
C LYS A 39 -1.99 26.90 -6.95
N TRP A 40 -1.29 27.31 -5.90
CA TRP A 40 -0.94 26.43 -4.79
C TRP A 40 -2.19 26.00 -4.01
N GLU A 41 -3.17 26.88 -3.85
CA GLU A 41 -4.43 26.64 -3.14
C GLU A 41 -5.26 25.54 -3.80
N THR A 42 -5.24 25.47 -5.14
CA THR A 42 -5.92 24.42 -5.91
C THR A 42 -5.23 23.06 -5.73
N LYS A 43 -3.88 23.06 -5.68
CA LYS A 43 -3.10 21.85 -5.38
C LYS A 43 -3.38 21.35 -3.98
N GLU A 44 -3.43 22.24 -2.99
CA GLU A 44 -3.73 21.85 -1.62
C GLU A 44 -5.19 21.47 -1.39
N PHE A 45 -6.14 22.09 -2.08
CA PHE A 45 -7.52 21.65 -2.05
C PHE A 45 -7.68 20.23 -2.61
N LEU A 46 -7.00 19.89 -3.71
CA LEU A 46 -7.03 18.52 -4.21
C LEU A 46 -6.22 17.58 -3.35
N PHE A 47 -5.05 17.99 -2.89
CA PHE A 47 -4.26 17.21 -1.95
C PHE A 47 -5.04 16.95 -0.66
N SER A 48 -5.88 17.88 -0.20
CA SER A 48 -6.79 17.67 0.94
C SER A 48 -7.99 16.79 0.60
N MET A 49 -8.60 16.93 -0.58
CA MET A 49 -9.65 16.02 -1.07
C MET A 49 -9.16 14.58 -1.28
N PHE A 50 -7.89 14.41 -1.66
CA PHE A 50 -7.24 13.11 -1.85
C PHE A 50 -6.38 12.67 -0.66
N ASN A 51 -6.15 13.54 0.34
CA ASN A 51 -5.39 13.23 1.56
C ASN A 51 -6.13 12.21 2.41
N THR A 52 -7.45 12.24 2.35
CA THR A 52 -8.30 11.13 2.78
C THR A 52 -8.24 10.05 1.70
N LEU A 53 -7.15 9.27 1.70
CA LEU A 53 -7.17 7.95 1.09
C LEU A 53 -8.44 7.26 1.58
N HIS A 54 -9.24 6.71 0.64
CA HIS A 54 -10.40 5.92 1.01
C HIS A 54 -9.99 4.94 2.13
N PRO A 55 -10.77 4.76 3.21
CA PRO A 55 -10.33 3.99 4.39
C PRO A 55 -9.74 2.61 4.07
N LEU A 56 -10.24 1.99 3.01
CA LEU A 56 -9.68 0.75 2.44
C LEU A 56 -8.22 0.87 1.98
N LEU A 57 -7.87 1.93 1.23
CA LEU A 57 -6.51 2.18 0.76
C LEU A 57 -5.58 2.55 1.91
N GLU A 58 -6.08 3.33 2.87
CA GLU A 58 -5.36 3.66 4.09
C GLU A 58 -5.03 2.40 4.90
N GLY A 59 -6.02 1.53 5.14
CA GLY A 59 -5.80 0.26 5.82
C GLY A 59 -4.79 -0.65 5.09
N ARG A 60 -4.83 -0.70 3.75
CA ARG A 60 -3.83 -1.45 2.96
C ARG A 60 -2.42 -0.88 3.14
N ARG A 61 -2.28 0.45 3.10
CA ARG A 61 -1.01 1.16 3.31
C ARG A 61 -0.46 0.90 4.70
N ASP A 62 -1.30 0.92 5.72
CA ASP A 62 -0.88 0.74 7.11
C ASP A 62 -0.49 -0.70 7.41
N LEU A 63 -1.19 -1.68 6.84
CA LEU A 63 -0.78 -3.09 6.87
C LEU A 63 0.60 -3.28 6.22
N ALA A 64 0.86 -2.66 5.06
CA ALA A 64 2.17 -2.73 4.42
C ALA A 64 3.27 -2.05 5.25
N LYS A 65 3.01 -0.85 5.79
CA LYS A 65 3.93 -0.13 6.67
C LYS A 65 4.28 -0.96 7.91
N SER A 66 3.29 -1.61 8.54
CA SER A 66 3.52 -2.43 9.74
C SER A 66 4.36 -3.68 9.47
N PHE A 67 4.30 -4.24 8.26
CA PHE A 67 5.21 -5.30 7.82
C PHE A 67 6.64 -4.76 7.65
N LEU A 68 6.80 -3.69 6.87
CA LEU A 68 8.13 -3.13 6.57
C LEU A 68 8.88 -2.68 7.83
N LYS A 69 8.16 -2.12 8.81
CA LYS A 69 8.72 -1.71 10.12
C LYS A 69 9.32 -2.88 10.92
N ARG A 70 8.98 -4.13 10.60
CA ARG A 70 9.52 -5.32 11.29
C ARG A 70 10.85 -5.78 10.70
N LEU A 71 11.16 -5.39 9.48
CA LEU A 71 12.40 -5.77 8.82
C LEU A 71 13.57 -4.95 9.39
N SER A 72 14.71 -5.59 9.59
CA SER A 72 15.95 -4.85 9.89
C SER A 72 16.38 -4.00 8.70
N LYS A 73 17.13 -2.92 8.91
CA LYS A 73 17.55 -1.99 7.84
C LYS A 73 18.15 -2.69 6.62
N LYS A 74 19.05 -3.67 6.85
CA LYS A 74 19.66 -4.47 5.77
C LYS A 74 18.63 -5.27 4.98
N ARG A 75 17.71 -5.96 5.67
CA ARG A 75 16.64 -6.77 5.05
C ARG A 75 15.61 -5.90 4.33
N LEU A 76 15.27 -4.75 4.89
CA LEU A 76 14.37 -3.78 4.27
C LEU A 76 14.93 -3.28 2.93
N ILE A 77 16.22 -2.92 2.87
CA ILE A 77 16.87 -2.50 1.64
C ILE A 77 16.85 -3.63 0.60
N SER A 78 17.19 -4.86 1.02
CA SER A 78 17.11 -6.04 0.14
C SER A 78 15.70 -6.25 -0.39
N PHE A 79 14.70 -6.24 0.50
CA PHE A 79 13.30 -6.41 0.17
C PHE A 79 12.82 -5.37 -0.85
N ILE A 80 13.15 -4.09 -0.63
CA ILE A 80 12.75 -2.99 -1.54
C ILE A 80 13.40 -3.17 -2.92
N LYS A 81 14.68 -3.55 -2.98
CA LYS A 81 15.37 -3.81 -4.25
C LYS A 81 14.69 -4.94 -5.03
N THR A 82 14.42 -6.07 -4.37
CA THR A 82 13.76 -7.20 -5.02
C THR A 82 12.32 -6.86 -5.40
N TYR A 83 11.57 -6.17 -4.53
CA TYR A 83 10.21 -5.72 -4.85
C TYR A 83 10.16 -4.80 -6.08
N ALA A 84 11.13 -3.89 -6.21
CA ALA A 84 11.19 -2.97 -7.33
C ALA A 84 11.45 -3.68 -8.68
N SER A 85 12.18 -4.80 -8.68
CA SER A 85 12.44 -5.58 -9.90
C SER A 85 11.28 -6.49 -10.32
N LEU A 86 10.29 -6.72 -9.45
CA LEU A 86 9.11 -7.52 -9.79
C LEU A 86 8.22 -6.82 -10.81
N ASN A 87 7.57 -7.61 -11.67
CA ASN A 87 6.46 -7.16 -12.50
C ASN A 87 5.18 -6.93 -11.65
N GLU A 88 4.16 -6.31 -12.24
CA GLU A 88 2.95 -5.92 -11.51
C GLU A 88 2.19 -7.12 -10.91
N ASP A 89 2.06 -8.22 -11.65
CA ASP A 89 1.38 -9.42 -11.17
C ASP A 89 2.07 -10.01 -9.93
N SER A 90 3.40 -10.12 -9.96
CA SER A 90 4.22 -10.59 -8.84
C SER A 90 4.11 -9.65 -7.64
N ARG A 91 4.12 -8.32 -7.86
CA ARG A 91 3.90 -7.34 -6.79
C ARG A 91 2.53 -7.49 -6.16
N GLN A 92 1.47 -7.75 -6.94
CA GLN A 92 0.13 -7.93 -6.40
C GLN A 92 0.02 -9.18 -5.51
N ILE A 93 0.66 -10.28 -5.90
CA ILE A 93 0.75 -11.50 -5.09
C ILE A 93 1.47 -11.19 -3.77
N LEU A 94 2.65 -10.58 -3.83
CA LEU A 94 3.44 -10.24 -2.65
C LEU A 94 2.73 -9.24 -1.73
N ASN A 95 2.07 -8.23 -2.30
CA ASN A 95 1.26 -7.26 -1.55
C ASN A 95 0.10 -7.94 -0.81
N THR A 96 -0.48 -8.99 -1.39
CA THR A 96 -1.53 -9.79 -0.75
C THR A 96 -0.97 -10.56 0.44
N PHE A 97 0.18 -11.22 0.26
CA PHE A 97 0.88 -11.89 1.36
C PHE A 97 1.19 -10.92 2.52
N ILE A 98 1.79 -9.77 2.22
CA ILE A 98 2.17 -8.75 3.22
C ILE A 98 0.95 -8.32 4.04
N ARG A 99 -0.18 -8.05 3.38
CA ARG A 99 -1.41 -7.64 4.07
C ARG A 99 -1.94 -8.76 4.95
N ASN A 100 -1.96 -10.00 4.46
CA ASN A 100 -2.40 -11.14 5.24
C ASN A 100 -1.48 -11.38 6.45
N TYR A 101 -0.16 -11.32 6.27
CA TYR A 101 0.81 -11.42 7.35
C TYR A 101 0.58 -10.38 8.44
N SER A 102 0.37 -9.12 8.05
CA SER A 102 0.10 -8.03 9.00
C SER A 102 -1.25 -8.20 9.71
N ARG A 103 -2.29 -8.71 9.04
CA ARG A 103 -3.60 -9.01 9.65
C ARG A 103 -3.50 -10.04 10.78
N TYR A 104 -2.68 -11.07 10.60
CA TYR A 104 -2.44 -12.08 11.64
C TYR A 104 -1.45 -11.63 12.71
N GLY A 105 -1.20 -10.32 12.83
CA GLY A 105 -0.27 -9.71 13.77
C GLY A 105 -0.57 -9.83 15.26
N ARG A 106 -1.51 -10.70 15.67
CA ARG A 106 -1.97 -10.93 17.05
C ARG A 106 -1.25 -12.12 17.68
N SER A 107 -1.36 -12.28 19.00
CA SER A 107 -0.86 -13.45 19.71
C SER A 107 -1.83 -14.61 19.49
N TRP A 108 -1.45 -15.52 18.60
CA TRP A 108 -2.19 -16.74 18.35
C TRP A 108 -1.68 -17.81 19.31
N ARG A 109 -2.58 -18.38 20.12
CA ARG A 109 -2.24 -19.50 21.04
C ARG A 109 -2.07 -20.85 20.31
N ILE A 110 -1.87 -20.81 19.00
CA ILE A 110 -1.66 -21.98 18.14
C ILE A 110 -0.25 -21.92 17.56
N ARG A 111 0.40 -23.08 17.49
CA ARG A 111 1.66 -23.25 16.77
C ARG A 111 1.35 -23.95 15.46
N LEU A 112 1.64 -23.29 14.35
CA LEU A 112 1.49 -23.84 13.01
C LEU A 112 2.88 -24.02 12.43
N SER A 113 3.10 -25.15 11.76
CA SER A 113 4.31 -25.40 11.00
C SER A 113 4.15 -24.85 9.59
N SER A 114 5.15 -24.10 9.14
CA SER A 114 5.18 -23.56 7.78
C SER A 114 5.53 -24.65 6.75
N PRO A 115 4.94 -24.62 5.54
CA PRO A 115 5.39 -25.45 4.43
C PRO A 115 6.88 -25.24 4.15
N GLU A 116 7.59 -26.29 3.73
CA GLU A 116 9.05 -26.22 3.51
C GLU A 116 9.43 -25.12 2.52
N SER A 117 8.65 -24.96 1.46
CA SER A 117 8.80 -23.92 0.43
C SER A 117 8.66 -22.49 0.97
N LEU A 118 8.06 -22.30 2.14
CA LEU A 118 7.91 -20.99 2.78
C LEU A 118 9.03 -20.69 3.80
N LYS A 119 9.69 -21.72 4.34
CA LYS A 119 10.67 -21.57 5.43
C LYS A 119 11.87 -20.71 5.04
N SER A 120 12.37 -20.87 3.82
CA SER A 120 13.50 -20.06 3.31
C SER A 120 13.16 -18.58 3.37
N PHE A 121 12.00 -18.19 2.81
CA PHE A 121 11.52 -16.81 2.83
C PHE A 121 11.32 -16.26 4.25
N ILE A 122 10.73 -17.05 5.15
CA ILE A 122 10.57 -16.69 6.57
C ILE A 122 11.92 -16.39 7.20
N LYS A 123 12.93 -17.24 6.98
CA LYS A 123 14.27 -17.09 7.53
C LYS A 123 15.00 -15.89 6.95
N THR A 124 14.95 -15.70 5.63
CA THR A 124 15.58 -14.57 4.92
C THR A 124 15.14 -13.23 5.51
N TYR A 125 13.83 -13.05 5.68
CA TYR A 125 13.24 -11.80 6.17
C TYR A 125 12.99 -11.78 7.68
N ASN A 126 13.36 -12.84 8.42
CA ASN A 126 13.15 -13.01 9.86
C ASN A 126 11.68 -12.78 10.29
N LEU A 127 10.76 -13.43 9.58
CA LEU A 127 9.33 -13.31 9.81
C LEU A 127 8.85 -14.29 10.89
N SER A 128 7.70 -14.00 11.49
CA SER A 128 7.05 -14.92 12.43
C SER A 128 6.47 -16.11 11.68
N GLU A 129 6.89 -17.33 12.05
CA GLU A 129 6.44 -18.55 11.39
C GLU A 129 4.92 -18.71 11.42
N THR A 130 4.28 -18.52 12.58
CA THR A 130 2.83 -18.63 12.71
C THR A 130 2.09 -17.63 11.81
N ARG A 131 2.54 -16.37 11.76
CA ARG A 131 1.89 -15.34 10.95
C ARG A 131 2.08 -15.58 9.45
N SER A 132 3.27 -16.01 9.05
CA SER A 132 3.56 -16.37 7.66
C SER A 132 2.74 -17.58 7.23
N THR A 133 2.59 -18.57 8.09
CA THR A 133 1.77 -19.76 7.82
C THR A 133 0.29 -19.40 7.68
N LEU A 134 -0.25 -18.58 8.59
CA LEU A 134 -1.62 -18.08 8.48
C LEU A 134 -1.81 -17.22 7.22
N ALA A 135 -0.83 -16.39 6.88
CA ALA A 135 -0.89 -15.56 5.67
C ALA A 135 -0.90 -16.39 4.38
N TYR A 136 -0.15 -17.49 4.37
CA TYR A 136 -0.11 -18.44 3.27
C TYR A 136 -1.43 -19.21 3.13
N TYR A 137 -2.02 -19.66 4.24
CA TYR A 137 -3.29 -20.38 4.22
C TYR A 137 -4.52 -19.46 4.10
N ALA A 138 -4.36 -18.14 4.17
CA ALA A 138 -5.43 -17.18 3.90
C ALA A 138 -5.82 -17.07 2.42
N TRP A 139 -5.04 -17.67 1.52
CA TRP A 139 -5.49 -17.93 0.15
C TRP A 139 -6.27 -19.25 0.12
N ASP A 140 -7.54 -19.19 -0.24
CA ASP A 140 -8.40 -20.38 -0.30
C ASP A 140 -7.94 -21.35 -1.40
N LYS A 141 -7.57 -20.80 -2.57
CA LYS A 141 -7.25 -21.59 -3.76
C LYS A 141 -5.79 -22.05 -3.77
N GLU A 142 -5.58 -23.34 -3.96
CA GLU A 142 -4.23 -23.93 -4.11
C GLU A 142 -3.43 -23.28 -5.25
N ARG A 143 -4.10 -22.90 -6.35
CA ARG A 143 -3.48 -22.21 -7.47
C ARG A 143 -2.82 -20.88 -7.06
N GLU A 144 -3.44 -20.13 -6.16
CA GLU A 144 -2.90 -18.85 -5.67
C GLU A 144 -1.67 -19.09 -4.79
N ARG A 145 -1.72 -20.12 -3.94
CA ARG A 145 -0.59 -20.55 -3.12
C ARG A 145 0.60 -20.99 -3.98
N LYS A 146 0.37 -21.79 -5.03
CA LYS A 146 1.40 -22.21 -5.98
C LYS A 146 2.07 -21.03 -6.68
N ARG A 147 1.29 -20.04 -7.11
CA ARG A 147 1.82 -18.79 -7.71
C ARG A 147 2.68 -18.00 -6.73
N PHE A 148 2.30 -17.97 -5.46
CA PHE A 148 3.13 -17.35 -4.44
C PHE A 148 4.43 -18.12 -4.22
N ILE A 149 4.38 -19.46 -4.13
CA ILE A 149 5.60 -20.28 -3.99
C ILE A 149 6.54 -20.07 -5.18
N SER A 150 6.06 -20.08 -6.42
CA SER A 150 6.92 -19.80 -7.59
C SER A 150 7.53 -18.39 -7.57
N LEU A 151 6.88 -17.43 -6.90
CA LEU A 151 7.42 -16.10 -6.71
C LEU A 151 8.52 -16.09 -5.64
N LEU A 152 8.43 -16.95 -4.61
CA LEU A 152 9.44 -17.03 -3.55
C LEU A 152 10.81 -17.47 -4.07
N ASP A 153 10.86 -18.29 -5.12
CA ASP A 153 12.12 -18.72 -5.74
C ASP A 153 12.91 -17.56 -6.38
N ILE A 154 12.24 -16.42 -6.60
CA ILE A 154 12.80 -15.20 -7.19
C ILE A 154 13.17 -14.17 -6.08
N LEU A 155 12.69 -14.37 -4.84
CA LEU A 155 12.71 -13.38 -3.74
C LEU A 155 13.82 -13.56 -2.69
#